data_AF-A0A2H6EK60-F1
#
_entry.id   AF-A0A2H6EK60-F1
#
_cell.length_a   1.000
_cell.length_b   1.000
_cell.length_c   1.000
_cell.angle_alpha   90.00
_cell.angle_beta   90.00
_cell.angle_gamma   90.00
#
_symmetry.space_group_name_H-M   'P 1'
#
loop_
_entity.id
_entity.type
_entity.pdbx_description
1 polymer ?
#
loop_
_entity_poly.entity_id
_entity_poly.type
_entity_poly.pdbx_seq_one_letter_code
_entity_poly.pdbx_strand_id
1 'polypeptide(L)'
;MILKNILLAKIIITTIFWAAPLLFAPPDLFVLLGIPVPHPILFIRLLGAAYFSLIFVYVYGYRLLKAKRNPLSAELSISTGIVSSGLAFIVLFYLGISGSWAEWGLIGQIYMWGSVVLTFMLTAGLYLGFKFKK
;
A
#
# COMPACT_ATOMS: atom_id res chain seq x y z
N MET A 1 0.45 21.75 0.42
CA MET A 1 0.60 21.22 -0.97
C MET A 1 1.11 19.78 -0.98
N ILE A 2 2.10 19.46 -0.12
CA ILE A 2 2.78 18.16 -0.02
C ILE A 2 1.82 16.98 0.28
N LEU A 3 0.98 17.06 1.32
CA LEU A 3 0.16 15.93 1.78
C LEU A 3 -0.83 15.38 0.72
N LYS A 4 -1.39 16.27 -0.09
CA LYS A 4 -2.27 15.90 -1.22
C LYS A 4 -1.53 15.02 -2.24
N ASN A 5 -0.29 15.38 -2.55
CA ASN A 5 0.53 14.66 -3.53
C ASN A 5 0.97 13.30 -2.99
N ILE A 6 1.31 13.22 -1.69
CA ILE A 6 1.64 11.95 -1.03
C ILE A 6 0.42 11.02 -1.02
N LEU A 7 -0.77 11.53 -0.72
CA LEU A 7 -1.99 10.73 -0.76
C LEU A 7 -2.34 10.27 -2.18
N LEU A 8 -2.09 11.09 -3.19
CA LEU A 8 -2.22 10.70 -4.60
C LEU A 8 -1.22 9.60 -4.97
N ALA A 9 0.04 9.74 -4.57
CA ALA A 9 1.06 8.73 -4.77
C ALA A 9 0.63 7.40 -4.12
N LYS A 10 0.12 7.44 -2.88
CA LYS A 10 -0.42 6.26 -2.19
C LYS A 10 -1.55 5.61 -2.98
N ILE A 11 -2.52 6.37 -3.50
CA ILE A 11 -3.61 5.84 -4.33
C ILE A 11 -3.03 5.06 -5.53
N ILE A 12 -2.14 5.69 -6.29
CA ILE A 12 -1.57 5.10 -7.51
C ILE A 12 -0.76 3.85 -7.17
N ILE A 13 0.15 3.98 -6.20
CA ILE A 13 1.06 2.91 -5.77
C ILE A 13 0.28 1.72 -5.20
N THR A 14 -0.68 1.94 -4.28
CA THR A 14 -1.53 0.87 -3.73
C THR A 14 -2.38 0.21 -4.80
N THR A 15 -2.87 0.96 -5.78
CA THR A 15 -3.65 0.38 -6.90
C THR A 15 -2.79 -0.54 -7.75
N ILE A 16 -1.65 -0.03 -8.25
CA ILE A 16 -0.81 -0.72 -9.25
C ILE A 16 -0.07 -1.90 -8.63
N PHE A 17 0.53 -1.74 -7.46
CA PHE A 17 1.40 -2.75 -6.89
C PHE A 17 0.67 -3.75 -5.98
N TRP A 18 -0.50 -3.41 -5.44
CA TRP A 18 -1.20 -4.31 -4.50
C TRP A 18 -2.64 -4.60 -4.91
N ALA A 19 -3.56 -3.63 -4.85
CA ALA A 19 -4.99 -3.90 -4.97
C ALA A 19 -5.36 -4.56 -6.32
N ALA A 20 -4.89 -4.01 -7.45
CA ALA A 20 -5.23 -4.55 -8.76
C ALA A 20 -4.56 -5.92 -9.04
N PRO A 21 -3.26 -6.13 -8.77
CA PRO A 21 -2.66 -7.46 -8.93
C PRO A 21 -3.33 -8.51 -8.04
N LEU A 22 -3.54 -8.22 -6.76
CA LEU A 22 -4.15 -9.18 -5.84
C LEU A 22 -5.59 -9.51 -6.26
N LEU A 23 -6.35 -8.55 -6.78
CA LEU A 23 -7.73 -8.76 -7.19
C LEU A 23 -7.87 -9.43 -8.57
N PHE A 24 -6.99 -9.14 -9.52
CA PHE A 24 -7.20 -9.52 -10.93
C PHE A 24 -6.08 -10.34 -11.58
N ALA A 25 -4.86 -10.35 -11.04
CA ALA A 25 -3.73 -11.03 -11.70
C ALA A 25 -3.98 -12.54 -11.79
N PRO A 26 -3.81 -13.18 -12.96
CA PRO A 26 -3.89 -14.64 -13.07
C PRO A 26 -2.75 -15.32 -12.28
N PRO A 27 -2.92 -16.59 -11.85
CA PRO A 27 -1.87 -17.35 -11.16
C PRO A 27 -0.52 -17.34 -11.89
N ASP A 28 -0.53 -17.40 -13.22
CA ASP A 28 0.68 -17.41 -14.05
C ASP A 28 1.55 -16.17 -13.88
N LEU A 29 0.94 -15.02 -13.54
CA LEU A 29 1.70 -13.79 -13.28
C LEU A 29 2.54 -13.92 -12.01
N PHE A 30 2.05 -14.62 -10.97
CA PHE A 30 2.84 -14.85 -9.75
C PHE A 30 4.06 -15.72 -10.06
N VAL A 31 3.87 -16.79 -10.85
CA VAL A 31 4.97 -17.66 -11.30
C VAL A 31 6.01 -16.86 -12.10
N LEU A 32 5.56 -16.03 -13.04
CA LEU A 32 6.44 -15.17 -13.85
C LEU A 32 7.26 -14.21 -12.99
N LEU A 33 6.66 -13.69 -11.92
CA LEU A 33 7.34 -12.81 -10.96
C LEU A 33 8.21 -13.57 -9.95
N GLY A 34 8.26 -14.91 -10.01
CA GLY A 34 8.99 -15.71 -9.03
C GLY A 34 8.36 -15.71 -7.64
N ILE A 35 7.06 -15.41 -7.55
CA ILE A 35 6.27 -15.41 -6.32
C ILE A 35 5.49 -16.74 -6.24
N PRO A 36 5.55 -17.46 -5.11
CA PRO A 36 4.75 -18.68 -4.92
C PRO A 36 3.26 -18.40 -5.10
N VAL A 37 2.59 -19.22 -5.89
CA VAL A 37 1.16 -19.09 -6.11
C VAL A 37 0.42 -19.45 -4.81
N PRO A 38 -0.44 -18.57 -4.29
CA PRO A 38 -1.22 -18.84 -3.10
C PRO A 38 -2.31 -19.88 -3.36
N HIS A 39 -2.40 -20.88 -2.49
CA HIS A 39 -3.47 -21.87 -2.51
C HIS A 39 -4.18 -21.93 -1.14
N PRO A 40 -5.50 -21.63 -1.05
CA PRO A 40 -6.39 -21.24 -2.14
C PRO A 40 -6.23 -19.76 -2.55
N ILE A 41 -6.45 -19.45 -3.82
CA ILE A 41 -6.35 -18.07 -4.36
C ILE A 41 -7.40 -17.11 -3.79
N LEU A 42 -8.48 -17.65 -3.23
CA LEU A 42 -9.60 -16.89 -2.64
C LEU A 42 -9.13 -15.80 -1.66
N PHE A 43 -8.18 -16.12 -0.77
CA PHE A 43 -7.71 -15.16 0.24
C PHE A 43 -7.00 -13.96 -0.36
N ILE A 44 -6.23 -14.17 -1.43
CA ILE A 44 -5.56 -13.09 -2.15
C ILE A 44 -6.58 -12.19 -2.87
N ARG A 45 -7.65 -12.76 -3.42
CA ARG A 45 -8.75 -11.98 -4.01
C ARG A 45 -9.47 -11.13 -2.98
N LEU A 46 -9.79 -11.71 -1.82
CA LEU A 46 -10.42 -10.99 -0.71
C LEU A 46 -9.50 -9.88 -0.17
N LEU A 47 -8.20 -10.14 -0.07
CA LEU A 47 -7.21 -9.12 0.29
C LEU A 47 -7.16 -7.98 -0.74
N GLY A 48 -7.16 -8.32 -2.03
CA GLY A 48 -7.25 -7.33 -3.12
C GLY A 48 -8.50 -6.46 -3.03
N ALA A 49 -9.66 -7.06 -2.75
CA ALA A 49 -10.92 -6.34 -2.56
C ALA A 49 -10.87 -5.41 -1.32
N ALA A 50 -10.30 -5.89 -0.21
CA ALA A 50 -10.09 -5.07 0.98
C ALA A 50 -9.18 -3.86 0.69
N TYR A 51 -8.07 -4.05 -0.02
CA TYR A 51 -7.20 -2.95 -0.44
C TYR A 51 -7.87 -2.01 -1.43
N PHE A 52 -8.73 -2.53 -2.30
CA PHE A 52 -9.53 -1.71 -3.20
C PHE A 52 -10.48 -0.79 -2.42
N SER A 53 -11.09 -1.26 -1.34
CA SER A 53 -11.90 -0.43 -0.44
C SER A 53 -11.09 0.72 0.20
N LEU A 54 -9.82 0.47 0.57
CA LEU A 54 -8.94 1.49 1.14
C LEU A 54 -8.67 2.63 0.14
N ILE A 55 -8.59 2.30 -1.16
CA ILE A 55 -8.42 3.30 -2.22
C ILE A 55 -9.58 4.30 -2.21
N PHE A 56 -10.82 3.89 -1.98
CA PHE A 56 -11.96 4.81 -1.87
C PHE A 56 -11.79 5.80 -0.71
N VAL A 57 -11.30 5.33 0.45
CA VAL A 57 -11.01 6.18 1.61
C VAL A 57 -9.95 7.23 1.26
N TYR A 58 -8.89 6.84 0.54
CA TYR A 58 -7.83 7.76 0.13
C TYR A 58 -8.29 8.75 -0.94
N VAL A 59 -9.09 8.29 -1.92
CA VAL A 59 -9.67 9.16 -2.97
C VAL A 59 -10.56 10.22 -2.34
N TYR A 60 -11.38 9.84 -1.36
CA TYR A 60 -12.20 10.78 -0.61
C TYR A 60 -11.35 11.85 0.08
N GLY A 61 -10.32 11.44 0.83
CA GLY A 61 -9.39 12.36 1.47
C GLY A 61 -8.64 13.27 0.48
N TYR A 62 -8.24 12.72 -0.67
CA TYR A 62 -7.59 13.49 -1.73
C TYR A 62 -8.51 14.58 -2.29
N ARG A 63 -9.79 14.26 -2.53
CA ARG A 63 -10.79 15.24 -3.01
C ARG A 63 -10.99 16.36 -2.01
N LEU A 64 -11.07 16.04 -0.71
CA LEU A 64 -11.18 17.05 0.36
C LEU A 64 -9.95 17.97 0.41
N LEU A 65 -8.75 17.39 0.37
CA LEU A 65 -7.50 18.16 0.34
C LEU A 65 -7.37 19.02 -0.92
N LYS A 66 -7.82 18.52 -2.09
CA LYS A 66 -7.82 19.25 -3.37
C LYS A 66 -8.77 20.45 -3.33
N ALA A 67 -9.95 20.28 -2.72
CA ALA A 67 -10.95 21.34 -2.58
C ALA A 67 -10.56 22.42 -1.55
N LYS A 68 -9.38 22.33 -0.91
CA LYS A 68 -8.94 23.19 0.20
C LYS A 68 -9.97 23.27 1.34
N ARG A 69 -10.82 22.25 1.50
CA ARG A 69 -11.65 22.10 2.69
C ARG A 69 -10.75 21.84 3.89
N ASN A 70 -11.21 22.22 5.08
CA ASN A 70 -10.46 22.14 6.33
C ASN A 70 -9.63 20.82 6.39
N PRO A 71 -8.31 20.86 6.61
CA PRO A 71 -7.46 19.66 6.66
C PRO A 71 -7.97 18.59 7.63
N LEU A 72 -8.66 19.00 8.71
CA LEU A 72 -9.33 18.09 9.65
C LEU A 72 -10.35 17.19 8.97
N SER A 73 -10.99 17.67 7.89
CA SER A 73 -11.95 16.87 7.11
C SER A 73 -11.29 15.66 6.45
N ALA A 74 -9.98 15.69 6.19
CA ALA A 74 -9.23 14.58 5.58
C ALA A 74 -8.44 13.75 6.60
N GLU A 75 -8.51 14.07 7.89
CA GLU A 75 -7.73 13.44 8.97
C GLU A 75 -7.94 11.92 9.00
N LEU A 76 -9.18 11.46 8.87
CA LEU A 76 -9.49 10.03 8.85
C LEU A 76 -8.76 9.31 7.70
N SER A 77 -8.83 9.85 6.47
CA SER A 77 -8.16 9.25 5.32
C SER A 77 -6.64 9.21 5.46
N ILE A 78 -6.05 10.25 6.06
CA ILE A 78 -4.61 10.32 6.31
C ILE A 78 -4.20 9.30 7.39
N SER A 79 -4.93 9.26 8.50
CA SER A 79 -4.70 8.31 9.60
C SER A 79 -4.87 6.86 9.13
N THR A 80 -5.91 6.54 8.36
CA THR A 80 -6.05 5.23 7.71
C THR A 80 -4.86 4.93 6.81
N GLY A 81 -4.35 5.93 6.09
CA GLY A 81 -3.17 5.80 5.25
C GLY A 81 -1.89 5.48 6.04
N ILE A 82 -1.70 6.13 7.19
CA ILE A 82 -0.57 5.88 8.10
C ILE A 82 -0.69 4.48 8.71
N VAL A 83 -1.84 4.13 9.28
CA VAL A 83 -2.05 2.84 9.94
C VAL A 83 -1.85 1.68 8.95
N SER A 84 -2.50 1.75 7.78
CA SER A 84 -2.38 0.69 6.77
C SER A 84 -0.95 0.48 6.26
N SER A 85 -0.24 1.55 5.88
CA SER A 85 1.13 1.43 5.36
C SER A 85 2.12 1.13 6.48
N GLY A 86 1.91 1.64 7.69
CA GLY A 86 2.79 1.38 8.83
C GLY A 86 2.71 -0.07 9.27
N LEU A 87 1.50 -0.63 9.40
CA LEU A 87 1.33 -2.05 9.70
C LEU A 87 1.88 -2.94 8.58
N ALA A 88 1.64 -2.59 7.32
CA ALA A 88 2.23 -3.32 6.19
C ALA A 88 3.76 -3.29 6.23
N PHE A 89 4.37 -2.14 6.49
CA PHE A 89 5.82 -2.01 6.65
C PHE A 89 6.35 -2.92 7.75
N ILE A 90 5.74 -2.89 8.94
CA ILE A 90 6.17 -3.71 10.09
C ILE A 90 6.12 -5.20 9.73
N VAL A 91 4.99 -5.65 9.18
CA VAL A 91 4.80 -7.07 8.80
C VAL A 91 5.79 -7.48 7.72
N LEU A 92 5.90 -6.70 6.65
CA LEU A 92 6.82 -6.99 5.55
C LEU A 92 8.26 -7.01 6.05
N PHE A 93 8.69 -5.99 6.76
CA PHE A 93 10.06 -5.91 7.26
C PHE A 93 10.41 -7.09 8.15
N TYR A 94 9.54 -7.43 9.11
CA TYR A 94 9.72 -8.56 10.01
C TYR A 94 9.81 -9.91 9.26
N LEU A 95 8.90 -10.16 8.32
CA LEU A 95 8.90 -11.41 7.54
C LEU A 95 10.10 -11.47 6.59
N GLY A 96 10.50 -10.33 6.03
CA GLY A 96 11.65 -10.21 5.13
C GLY A 96 12.96 -10.55 5.80
N ILE A 97 13.22 -9.97 6.98
CA ILE A 97 14.42 -10.31 7.76
C ILE A 97 14.38 -11.74 8.32
N SER A 98 13.18 -12.32 8.47
CA SER A 98 12.98 -13.72 8.85
C SER A 98 13.15 -14.69 7.66
N GLY A 99 13.48 -14.20 6.46
CA GLY A 99 13.75 -15.01 5.28
C GLY A 99 12.50 -15.53 4.55
N SER A 100 11.32 -14.94 4.78
CA SER A 100 10.05 -15.44 4.22
C SER A 100 9.98 -15.49 2.69
N TRP A 101 10.82 -14.71 2.01
CA TRP A 101 10.96 -14.72 0.55
C TRP A 101 12.40 -14.95 0.08
N ALA A 102 13.27 -15.52 0.93
CA ALA A 102 14.66 -15.80 0.56
C ALA A 102 14.75 -16.78 -0.64
N GLU A 103 13.84 -17.74 -0.71
CA GLU A 103 13.75 -18.74 -1.78
C GLU A 103 12.90 -18.30 -2.97
N TRP A 104 12.35 -17.08 -2.96
CA TRP A 104 11.58 -16.58 -4.10
C TRP A 104 12.50 -16.19 -5.26
N GLY A 105 11.96 -16.12 -6.47
CA GLY A 105 12.70 -15.62 -7.62
C GLY A 105 13.13 -14.16 -7.43
N LEU A 106 14.22 -13.76 -8.10
CA LEU A 106 14.83 -12.42 -7.94
C LEU A 106 13.82 -11.27 -8.08
N ILE A 107 12.91 -11.35 -9.07
CA ILE A 107 11.89 -10.34 -9.30
C ILE A 107 10.94 -10.24 -8.09
N GLY A 108 10.53 -11.37 -7.53
CA GLY A 108 9.69 -11.44 -6.34
C GLY A 108 10.38 -10.84 -5.13
N GLN A 109 11.68 -11.11 -4.94
CA GLN A 109 12.46 -10.51 -3.86
C GLN A 109 12.56 -8.98 -4.00
N ILE A 110 12.86 -8.48 -5.22
CA ILE A 110 12.90 -7.04 -5.51
C ILE A 110 11.54 -6.40 -5.25
N TYR A 111 10.45 -7.06 -5.66
CA TYR A 111 9.10 -6.58 -5.42
C TYR A 111 8.77 -6.49 -3.92
N MET A 112 9.15 -7.50 -3.12
CA MET A 112 8.88 -7.53 -1.68
C MET A 112 9.73 -6.53 -0.90
N TRP A 113 11.04 -6.43 -1.20
CA TRP A 113 11.90 -5.41 -0.58
C TRP A 113 11.55 -3.99 -1.03
N GLY A 114 11.18 -3.80 -2.31
CA GLY A 114 10.63 -2.55 -2.80
C GLY A 114 9.34 -2.18 -2.05
N SER A 115 8.48 -3.15 -1.77
CA SER A 115 7.26 -2.98 -0.98
C SER A 115 7.56 -2.51 0.46
N VAL A 116 8.61 -3.02 1.11
CA VAL A 116 9.09 -2.54 2.42
C VAL A 116 9.45 -1.06 2.34
N VAL A 117 10.29 -0.67 1.37
CA VAL A 117 10.74 0.72 1.21
C VAL A 117 9.56 1.66 0.91
N LEU A 118 8.67 1.27 0.00
CA LEU A 118 7.50 2.07 -0.37
C LEU A 118 6.54 2.26 0.80
N THR A 119 6.24 1.21 1.56
CA THR A 119 5.33 1.29 2.71
C THR A 119 5.92 2.15 3.83
N PHE A 120 7.24 2.08 4.06
CA PHE A 120 7.94 3.00 4.96
C PHE A 120 7.83 4.46 4.49
N MET A 121 8.19 4.74 3.23
CA MET A 121 8.19 6.09 2.67
C MET A 121 6.79 6.72 2.68
N LEU A 122 5.75 5.95 2.34
CA LEU A 122 4.36 6.41 2.39
C LEU A 122 3.92 6.74 3.82
N THR A 123 4.30 5.89 4.79
CA THR A 123 3.98 6.12 6.21
C THR A 123 4.67 7.36 6.74
N ALA A 124 5.98 7.47 6.54
CA ALA A 124 6.76 8.63 6.97
C ALA A 124 6.27 9.92 6.30
N GLY A 125 6.02 9.88 4.99
CA GLY A 125 5.53 11.03 4.25
C GLY A 125 4.16 11.53 4.72
N LEU A 126 3.20 10.61 4.95
CA LEU A 126 1.89 10.98 5.48
C LEU A 126 1.98 11.49 6.91
N TYR A 127 2.76 10.84 7.78
CA TYR A 127 2.92 11.23 9.18
C TYR A 127 3.56 12.62 9.32
N LEU A 128 4.70 12.85 8.65
CA LEU A 128 5.38 14.15 8.68
C LEU A 128 4.49 15.24 8.06
N GLY A 129 3.89 14.96 6.90
CA GLY A 129 3.01 15.90 6.22
C GLY A 129 1.73 16.25 7.00
N PHE A 130 1.32 15.38 7.93
CA PHE A 130 0.19 15.61 8.83
C PHE A 130 0.60 16.38 10.09
N LYS A 131 1.70 15.98 10.73
CA LYS A 131 2.23 16.60 11.95
C LYS A 131 2.60 18.07 11.75
N PHE A 132 3.25 18.42 10.64
CA PHE A 132 3.65 19.81 10.34
C PHE A 132 2.51 20.69 9.78
N LYS A 133 1.28 20.17 9.72
CA LYS A 133 0.10 20.89 9.23
C LYS A 133 -0.94 21.16 10.33
N LYS A 134 -0.83 20.49 11.48
CA LYS A 134 -1.50 20.87 12.72
C LYS A 134 -0.73 22.03 13.33
#